data_AF-A0A8S3AWU6-F1
#
_entry.id   AF-A0A8S3AWU6-F1
#
_cell.length_a   1.000
_cell.length_b   1.000
_cell.length_c   1.000
_cell.angle_alpha   90.00
_cell.angle_beta   90.00
_cell.angle_gamma   90.00
#
_symmetry.space_group_name_H-M   'P 1'
#
loop_
_entity.id
_entity.type
_entity.pdbx_description
1 polymer ?
#
loop_
_entity_poly.entity_id
_entity_poly.type
_entity_poly.pdbx_seq_one_letter_code
_entity_poly.pdbx_strand_id
1 'polypeptide(L)'
;MVSSGCRDIIRYLCQHKLIHVLVTTAGGIEEDFIKCLAPTYVGEFTLNGQQLRANGINRIGNLLVPNDNYCKFEDWLMPIL
;
A
#
# COMPACT_ATOMS: atom_id res chain seq x y z
N MET A 1 -5.37 5.55 4.15
CA MET A 1 -4.40 6.35 4.95
C MET A 1 -2.98 5.83 4.78
N VAL A 2 -2.73 4.52 4.96
CA VAL A 2 -1.39 3.94 4.70
C VAL A 2 -1.06 3.94 3.20
N SER A 3 -2.07 3.79 2.33
CA SER A 3 -1.92 3.95 0.87
C SER A 3 -1.41 5.34 0.47
N SER A 4 -1.75 6.39 1.22
CA SER A 4 -1.30 7.76 0.94
C SER A 4 0.04 8.09 1.62
N GLY A 5 0.53 9.32 1.45
CA GLY A 5 1.71 9.84 2.15
C GLY A 5 1.55 9.97 3.67
N CYS A 6 0.32 9.83 4.21
CA CYS A 6 0.10 9.84 5.66
C CYS A 6 0.84 8.68 6.37
N ARG A 7 1.20 7.62 5.63
CA ARG A 7 2.06 6.54 6.10
C ARG A 7 3.33 7.04 6.79
N ASP A 8 4.02 8.03 6.23
CA ASP A 8 5.30 8.49 6.79
C ASP A 8 5.13 9.30 8.07
N ILE A 9 3.96 9.93 8.25
CA ILE A 9 3.55 10.60 9.49
C ILE A 9 3.27 9.54 10.56
N ILE A 10 2.49 8.50 10.24
CA ILE A 10 2.18 7.41 11.17
C ILE A 10 3.47 6.70 11.59
N ARG A 11 4.34 6.36 10.63
CA ARG A 11 5.67 5.79 10.89
C ARG A 11 6.49 6.69 11.82
N TYR A 12 6.49 8.01 11.62
CA TYR A 12 7.18 8.94 12.53
C TYR A 12 6.65 8.84 13.96
N LEU A 13 5.33 8.87 14.15
CA LEU A 13 4.70 8.78 15.47
C LEU A 13 5.05 7.45 16.16
N CYS A 14 5.01 6.34 15.44
CA CYS A 14 5.41 5.01 15.94
C CYS A 14 6.90 4.98 16.31
N GLN A 15 7.79 5.42 15.41
CA GLN A 15 9.24 5.39 15.60
C GLN A 15 9.69 6.19 16.83
N HIS A 16 9.05 7.33 17.08
CA HIS A 16 9.37 8.21 18.21
C HIS A 16 8.57 7.92 19.48
N LYS A 17 7.83 6.80 19.52
CA LYS A 17 7.04 6.37 20.68
C LYS A 17 6.03 7.45 21.15
N LEU A 18 5.47 8.21 20.20
CA LEU A 18 4.47 9.25 20.46
C LEU A 18 3.05 8.69 20.55
N ILE A 19 2.87 7.41 20.23
CA ILE A 19 1.62 6.65 20.41
C ILE A 19 1.91 5.33 21.11
N HIS A 20 0.94 4.85 21.90
CA HIS A 20 1.08 3.61 22.68
C HIS A 20 0.39 2.40 22.02
N VAL A 21 -0.68 2.63 21.27
CA VAL A 21 -1.50 1.58 20.64
C VAL A 21 -1.86 2.01 19.24
N LEU A 22 -1.75 1.09 18.29
CA LEU A 22 -2.18 1.27 16.90
C LEU A 22 -3.23 0.19 16.56
N VAL A 23 -4.39 0.61 16.08
CA VAL A 23 -5.43 -0.27 15.54
C VAL A 23 -5.68 0.13 14.09
N THR A 24 -5.62 -0.83 13.18
CA THR A 24 -5.83 -0.60 11.75
C THR A 24 -6.38 -1.88 11.10
N THR A 25 -6.89 -1.78 9.88
CA THR A 25 -7.37 -2.93 9.11
C THR A 25 -6.21 -3.66 8.42
N ALA A 26 -6.46 -4.85 7.87
CA ALA A 26 -5.46 -5.62 7.11
C ALA A 26 -4.73 -4.78 6.05
N GLY A 27 -5.48 -4.00 5.26
CA GLY A 27 -4.93 -3.07 4.27
C GLY A 27 -3.91 -2.08 4.83
N GLY A 28 -4.10 -1.61 6.07
CA GLY A 28 -3.14 -0.71 6.72
C GLY A 28 -1.83 -1.39 7.14
N ILE A 29 -1.82 -2.71 7.30
CA ILE A 29 -0.61 -3.48 7.61
C ILE A 29 0.08 -3.91 6.31
N GLU A 30 -0.65 -4.56 5.41
CA GLU A 30 -0.07 -5.12 4.17
C GLU A 30 0.50 -4.02 3.25
N GLU A 31 -0.18 -2.87 3.12
CA GLU A 31 0.31 -1.77 2.27
C GLU A 31 1.57 -1.11 2.82
N ASP A 32 1.81 -1.14 4.13
CA ASP A 32 3.06 -0.63 4.71
C ASP A 32 4.26 -1.49 4.30
N PHE A 33 4.09 -2.83 4.34
CA PHE A 33 5.11 -3.77 3.87
C PHE A 33 5.30 -3.70 2.36
N ILE A 34 4.21 -3.69 1.58
CA ILE A 34 4.26 -3.59 0.12
C ILE A 34 5.06 -2.35 -0.32
N LYS A 35 4.89 -1.21 0.37
CA LYS A 35 5.62 0.03 0.06
C LYS A 35 7.14 -0.05 0.28
N CYS A 36 7.62 -1.02 1.07
CA CYS A 36 9.04 -1.31 1.21
C CYS A 36 9.60 -2.15 0.04
N LEU A 37 8.73 -2.84 -0.70
CA LEU A 37 9.08 -3.73 -1.80
C LEU A 37 8.95 -3.04 -3.17
N ALA A 38 7.92 -2.21 -3.34
CA ALA A 38 7.65 -1.49 -4.58
C ALA A 38 6.82 -0.21 -4.34
N PRO A 39 6.99 0.83 -5.17
CA PRO A 39 6.31 2.10 -4.98
C PRO A 39 4.82 2.05 -5.32
N THR A 40 4.07 3.01 -4.76
CA THR A 40 2.71 3.38 -5.16
C THR A 40 2.76 4.67 -5.96
N TYR A 41 1.94 4.81 -6.99
CA TYR A 41 1.96 5.96 -7.89
C TYR A 41 0.72 6.84 -7.75
N VAL A 42 0.84 8.11 -8.13
CA VAL A 42 -0.31 9.03 -8.24
C VAL A 42 -0.98 8.80 -9.59
N GLY A 43 -2.30 8.75 -9.58
CA GLY A 43 -3.17 8.70 -10.75
C GLY A 43 -4.40 9.60 -10.56
N GLU A 44 -5.53 9.21 -11.14
CA GLU A 44 -6.78 9.98 -11.08
C GLU A 44 -7.97 9.10 -10.73
N PHE A 45 -8.99 9.70 -10.12
CA PHE A 45 -10.24 9.01 -9.77
C PHE A 45 -11.02 8.54 -10.99
N THR A 46 -10.89 9.26 -12.11
CA THR A 46 -11.64 9.09 -13.35
C THR A 46 -11.04 8.07 -14.32
N LEU A 47 -9.92 7.44 -13.97
CA LEU A 47 -9.28 6.42 -14.80
C LEU A 47 -10.22 5.22 -15.02
N ASN A 48 -10.31 4.77 -16.27
CA ASN A 48 -11.22 3.70 -16.68
C ASN A 48 -10.83 2.36 -16.03
N GLY A 49 -11.73 1.78 -15.24
CA GLY A 49 -11.46 0.54 -14.50
C GLY A 49 -11.20 -0.69 -15.37
N GLN A 50 -11.84 -0.78 -16.54
CA GLN A 50 -11.63 -1.91 -17.46
C GLN A 50 -10.21 -1.87 -18.03
N GLN A 51 -9.72 -0.70 -18.44
CA GLN A 51 -8.35 -0.52 -18.92
C GLN A 51 -7.33 -0.77 -17.80
N LEU A 52 -7.57 -0.27 -16.59
CA LEU A 52 -6.69 -0.54 -15.45
C LEU A 52 -6.59 -2.04 -15.15
N ARG A 53 -7.73 -2.74 -15.14
CA ARG A 53 -7.75 -4.20 -14.90
C ARG A 53 -7.03 -4.96 -16.00
N ALA A 54 -7.23 -4.59 -17.27
CA ALA A 54 -6.54 -5.22 -18.40
C ALA A 54 -5.01 -5.05 -18.32
N ASN A 55 -4.53 -3.95 -17.74
CA ASN A 55 -3.12 -3.67 -17.52
C ASN A 55 -2.59 -4.14 -16.15
N GLY A 56 -3.40 -4.83 -15.34
CA GLY A 56 -2.97 -5.30 -14.02
C GLY A 56 -2.67 -4.18 -13.03
N ILE A 57 -3.38 -3.05 -13.10
CA ILE A 57 -3.21 -1.90 -12.21
C ILE A 57 -4.42 -1.81 -11.27
N ASN A 58 -4.17 -1.80 -9.96
CA ASN A 58 -5.20 -1.58 -8.94
C ASN A 58 -5.30 -0.09 -8.60
N ARG A 59 -6.53 0.42 -8.43
CA ARG A 59 -6.78 1.82 -8.09
C ARG A 59 -7.30 1.96 -6.66
N ILE A 60 -6.66 2.84 -5.88
CA ILE A 60 -7.08 3.23 -4.53
C ILE A 60 -7.35 4.74 -4.54
N GLY A 61 -8.60 5.14 -4.79
CA GLY A 61 -8.93 6.56 -4.99
C GLY A 61 -8.24 7.12 -6.23
N ASN A 62 -7.28 8.04 -6.04
CA ASN A 62 -6.38 8.59 -7.06
C ASN A 62 -4.95 8.03 -6.98
N LEU A 63 -4.75 6.86 -6.37
CA LEU A 63 -3.47 6.16 -6.31
C LEU A 63 -3.53 4.88 -7.14
N LEU A 64 -2.38 4.47 -7.65
CA LEU A 64 -2.23 3.29 -8.50
C LEU A 64 -1.18 2.34 -7.89
N VAL A 65 -1.55 1.07 -7.79
CA VAL A 65 -0.69 -0.02 -7.30
C VAL A 65 -0.63 -1.12 -8.36
N PRO A 66 0.51 -1.29 -9.06
CA PRO A 66 0.69 -2.41 -9.98
C PRO A 66 0.51 -3.77 -9.29
N ASN A 67 -0.09 -4.74 -9.98
CA ASN A 67 -0.26 -6.10 -9.45
C ASN A 67 1.07 -6.76 -9.05
N ASP A 68 2.16 -6.44 -9.74
CA ASP A 68 3.51 -6.92 -9.42
C ASP A 68 3.94 -6.60 -7.98
N ASN A 69 3.41 -5.53 -7.39
CA ASN A 69 3.64 -5.20 -5.97
C ASN A 69 3.08 -6.31 -5.05
N TYR A 70 1.94 -6.91 -5.40
CA TYR A 70 1.34 -8.00 -4.63
C TYR A 70 2.07 -9.32 -4.86
N CYS A 71 2.57 -9.58 -6.07
CA CYS A 71 3.41 -10.75 -6.34
C CYS A 71 4.70 -10.71 -5.51
N LYS A 72 5.38 -9.56 -5.46
CA LYS A 72 6.56 -9.36 -4.60
C LYS A 72 6.25 -9.55 -3.12
N PHE A 73 5.05 -9.14 -2.70
CA PHE A 73 4.61 -9.33 -1.33
C PHE A 73 4.36 -10.80 -1.01
N GLU A 74 3.76 -11.56 -1.92
CA GLU A 74 3.61 -13.01 -1.80
C GLU A 74 4.98 -13.70 -1.69
N ASP A 75 5.91 -13.40 -2.60
CA ASP A 75 7.28 -13.95 -2.58
C ASP A 75 8.02 -13.65 -1.27
N TRP A 76 7.79 -12.47 -0.69
CA TRP A 76 8.37 -12.05 0.59
C TRP A 76 7.69 -12.69 1.80
N LEU A 77 6.36 -12.84 1.76
CA LEU A 77 5.56 -13.31 2.90
C LEU A 77 5.59 -14.83 3.04
N MET A 78 5.55 -15.57 1.92
CA MET A 78 5.46 -17.04 1.92
C MET A 78 6.57 -17.75 2.68
N PRO A 79 7.85 -17.32 2.65
CA PRO A 79 8.90 -17.94 3.46
C PRO A 79 8.78 -17.69 4.98
N ILE A 80 7.95 -16.72 5.40
CA ILE A 80 7.72 -16.37 6.81
C ILE A 80 6.56 -17.20 7.40
N LEU A 81 5.62 -17.64 6.55
CA LEU A 81 4.47 -18.48 6.91
C LEU A 81 4.85 -19.97 6.99
#